data_AF-A0A7D9H6H2-F1
#
_entry.id   AF-A0A7D9H6H2-F1
#
_cell.length_a   1.000
_cell.length_b   1.000
_cell.length_c   1.000
_cell.angle_alpha   90.00
_cell.angle_beta   90.00
_cell.angle_gamma   90.00
#
_symmetry.space_group_name_H-M   'P 1'
#
loop_
_entity.id
_entity.type
_entity.pdbx_description
1 polymer ?
#
loop_
_entity_poly.entity_id
_entity_poly.type
_entity_poly.pdbx_seq_one_letter_code
_entity_poly.pdbx_strand_id
1 'polypeptide(L)' 'MPNNPRERNFWELLKEHDIPTETYNYVFYIFSAIVIGEDPALFGFDFDNPLQDVELSLGIGKS' A
#
# COMPACT_ATOMS: atom_id res chain seq x y z
N MET A 1 -9.23 3.70 21.18
CA MET A 1 -8.84 3.25 19.83
C MET A 1 -8.87 1.73 19.78
N PRO A 2 -9.40 1.11 18.71
CA PRO A 2 -9.49 -0.35 18.57
C PRO A 2 -8.12 -1.02 18.70
N ASN A 3 -8.04 -2.26 19.20
CA ASN A 3 -6.77 -2.97 19.40
C ASN A 3 -6.33 -3.78 18.17
N ASN A 4 -7.19 -3.89 17.15
CA ASN A 4 -6.89 -4.61 15.93
C ASN A 4 -6.09 -3.71 14.97
N PRO A 5 -4.87 -4.11 14.55
CA PRO A 5 -4.07 -3.33 13.61
C PRO A 5 -4.76 -3.09 12.26
N ARG A 6 -5.61 -4.01 11.81
CA ARG A 6 -6.36 -3.85 10.54
C ARG A 6 -7.39 -2.73 10.61
N GLU A 7 -7.90 -2.45 11.81
CA GLU A 7 -8.82 -1.36 12.11
C GLU A 7 -8.08 -0.04 12.41
N ARG A 8 -6.75 -0.07 12.54
CA ARG A 8 -5.87 1.12 12.65
C ARG A 8 -5.05 1.32 11.38
N ASN A 9 -5.71 1.47 10.24
CA ASN A 9 -5.04 1.79 8.99
C ASN A 9 -5.08 3.30 8.71
N PHE A 10 -4.22 3.75 7.79
CA PHE A 10 -4.11 5.17 7.41
C PHE A 10 -5.45 5.76 6.91
N TRP A 11 -6.30 4.94 6.30
CA TRP A 11 -7.58 5.39 5.75
C TRP A 11 -8.61 5.69 6.83
N GLU A 12 -8.64 4.93 7.92
CA GLU A 12 -9.48 5.27 9.07
C GLU A 12 -8.98 6.55 9.76
N LEU A 13 -7.67 6.72 9.89
CA LEU A 13 -7.09 7.96 10.43
C LEU A 13 -7.48 9.19 9.58
N LEU A 14 -7.46 9.05 8.25
CA LEU A 14 -7.82 10.12 7.31
C LEU A 14 -9.29 10.54 7.41
N LYS A 15 -10.20 9.65 7.83
CA LYS A 15 -11.62 9.98 8.03
C LYS A 15 -11.84 10.83 9.27
N GLU A 16 -11.03 10.62 10.31
CA GLU A 16 -11.21 11.23 11.62
C GLU A 16 -10.40 12.53 11.80
N HIS A 17 -9.35 12.73 11.00
CA HIS A 17 -8.40 13.82 11.17
C HIS A 17 -8.04 14.52 9.86
N ASP A 18 -7.78 15.82 9.95
CA ASP A 18 -7.12 16.56 8.88
C ASP A 18 -5.62 16.27 8.91
N ILE A 19 -5.10 15.72 7.81
CA ILE A 19 -3.73 15.24 7.70
C ILE A 19 -2.94 16.22 6.84
N PRO A 20 -1.69 16.59 7.22
CA PRO A 20 -0.87 17.46 6.39
C PRO A 20 -0.74 16.91 4.96
N THR A 21 -0.89 17.79 3.97
CA THR A 21 -0.84 17.45 2.55
C THR A 21 0.43 16.67 2.19
N GLU A 22 1.56 17.01 2.80
CA GLU A 22 2.83 16.29 2.61
C GLU A 22 2.71 14.82 3.01
N THR A 23 2.12 14.53 4.17
CA THR A 23 1.92 13.16 4.67
C THR A 23 0.94 12.39 3.80
N TYR A 24 -0.18 13.02 3.41
CA TYR A 24 -1.14 12.39 2.50
C TYR A 24 -0.49 12.02 1.16
N ASN A 25 0.23 12.97 0.54
CA ASN A 25 0.89 12.76 -0.74
C ASN A 25 1.98 11.67 -0.65
N TYR A 26 2.74 11.64 0.44
CA TYR A 26 3.76 10.62 0.68
C TYR A 26 3.15 9.21 0.74
N VAL A 27 2.09 9.02 1.53
CA VAL A 27 1.41 7.72 1.64
C VAL A 27 0.73 7.35 0.31
N PHE A 28 0.08 8.31 -0.35
CA PHE A 28 -0.55 8.09 -1.65
C PHE A 28 0.46 7.65 -2.71
N TYR A 29 1.65 8.25 -2.73
CA TYR A 29 2.72 7.89 -3.66
C TYR A 29 3.20 6.45 -3.45
N ILE A 30 3.47 6.06 -2.20
CA ILE A 30 3.87 4.68 -1.86
C ILE A 30 2.77 3.69 -2.23
N PHE A 31 1.53 3.98 -1.83
CA PHE A 31 0.41 3.10 -2.12
C PHE A 31 0.22 2.90 -3.62
N SER A 32 0.32 3.99 -4.41
CA SER A 32 0.25 3.92 -5.87
C SER A 32 1.36 3.05 -6.45
N ALA A 33 2.60 3.19 -5.96
CA ALA A 33 3.72 2.37 -6.40
C ALA A 33 3.50 0.88 -6.10
N ILE A 34 2.94 0.54 -4.93
CA ILE A 34 2.61 -0.84 -4.57
C ILE A 34 1.54 -1.40 -5.51
N VAL A 35 0.43 -0.68 -5.71
CA VAL A 35 -0.66 -1.12 -6.59
C VAL A 35 -0.17 -1.34 -8.04
N ILE A 36 0.67 -0.44 -8.56
CA ILE A 36 1.28 -0.60 -9.87
C ILE A 36 2.22 -1.81 -9.89
N GLY A 37 3.00 -2.02 -8.83
CA GLY A 37 3.90 -3.17 -8.71
C GLY A 37 3.17 -4.50 -8.63
N GLU A 38 1.99 -4.57 -8.01
CA GLU A 38 1.22 -5.81 -7.88
C GLU A 38 0.75 -6.35 -9.24
N ASP A 39 0.39 -5.47 -10.18
CA ASP A 39 -0.01 -5.84 -11.55
C ASP A 39 0.41 -4.76 -12.57
N PRO A 40 1.69 -4.75 -13.01
CA PRO A 40 2.22 -3.70 -13.88
C PRO A 40 1.53 -3.66 -15.25
N ALA A 41 1.02 -4.79 -15.73
CA ALA A 41 0.39 -4.91 -17.04
C ALA A 41 -0.92 -4.11 -17.12
N LEU A 42 -1.69 -3.99 -16.03
CA LEU A 42 -2.88 -3.13 -15.98
C LEU A 42 -2.57 -1.65 -16.20
N PHE A 43 -1.31 -1.26 -16.00
CA PHE A 43 -0.82 0.11 -16.17
C PHE A 43 0.04 0.28 -17.44
N GLY A 44 0.12 -0.75 -18.29
CA GLY A 44 0.85 -0.70 -19.57
C GLY A 44 2.37 -0.86 -19.45
N PHE A 45 2.86 -1.38 -18.31
CA PHE A 45 4.26 -1.74 -18.15
C PHE A 45 4.52 -3.18 -18.62
N ASP A 46 5.74 -3.44 -19.06
CA ASP A 46 6.19 -4.73 -19.62
C ASP A 46 7.11 -5.51 -18.66
N PHE A 47 7.23 -5.08 -17.41
CA PHE A 47 7.99 -5.77 -16.38
C PHE A 47 7.09 -6.67 -15.51
N ASP A 48 7.67 -7.75 -14.98
CA ASP A 48 7.00 -8.65 -14.04
C ASP A 48 6.86 -8.00 -12.65
N ASN A 49 5.86 -8.44 -11.88
CA ASN A 49 5.58 -7.90 -10.54
C ASN A 49 6.85 -7.89 -9.65
N PRO A 50 7.42 -6.71 -9.34
CA PRO A 50 8.68 -6.59 -8.61
C PRO A 50 8.54 -6.88 -7.11
N LEU A 51 7.32 -7.10 -6.63
CA LEU A 51 7.02 -7.38 -5.23
C LEU A 51 6.98 -8.89 -4.92
N GLN A 52 7.01 -9.76 -5.95
CA GLN A 52 6.98 -11.22 -5.76
C GLN A 52 8.10 -11.72 -4.84
N ASP A 53 9.31 -11.21 -5.00
CA ASP A 53 10.46 -11.62 -4.18
C ASP A 53 10.39 -11.05 -2.75
N VAL A 54 9.76 -9.89 -2.59
CA VAL A 54 9.57 -9.23 -1.29
C VAL A 54 8.56 -10.01 -0.45
N GLU A 55 7.48 -10.51 -1.05
CA GLU A 55 6.42 -11.27 -0.37
C GLU A 55 6.94 -12.62 0.17
N LEU A 56 7.83 -13.28 -0.58
CA LEU A 56 8.53 -14.51 -0.16
C LEU A 56 9.45 -14.28 1.05
N SER A 57 10.09 -13.11 1.13
CA SER A 57 11.02 -12.77 2.22
C SER A 57 10.32 -12.33 3.52
N LEU A 58 9.11 -11.78 3.44
CA LEU A 58 8.35 -11.25 4.58
C LEU A 58 7.28 -12.23 5.11
N GLY A 59 7.12 -13.41 4.49
CA GLY A 59 6.18 -14.44 4.94
C GLY A 59 4.71 -14.03 4.80
N ILE A 60 4.42 -13.05 3.96
CA ILE A 60 3.07 -12.50 3.74
C ILE A 60 2.42 -13.17 2.52
N GLY A 61 2.64 -14.47 2.32
CA GLY A 61 2.04 -15.17 1.19
C GLY A 61 0.51 -15.09 1.24
N LYS A 62 -0.12 -14.70 0.12
CA LYS A 62 -1.58 -14.77 -0.07
C LYS A 62 -2.14 -16.12 0.43
N SER A 63 -3.05 -16.04 1.40
CA SER A 63 -3.95 -17.13 1.80
C SER A 63 -5.07 -17.32 0.77
#